data_AF-A0A7T5UUY1-F1
#
_entry.id   AF-A0A7T5UUY1-F1
#
_cell.length_a   1.000
_cell.length_b   1.000
_cell.length_c   1.000
_cell.angle_alpha   90.00
_cell.angle_beta   90.00
_cell.angle_gamma   90.00
#
_symmetry.space_group_name_H-M   'P 1'
#
loop_
_entity.id
_entity.type
_entity.pdbx_description
1 polymer ?
#
loop_
_entity_poly.entity_id
_entity_poly.type
_entity_poly.pdbx_seq_one_letter_code
_entity_poly.pdbx_strand_id
1 'polypeptide(L)'
;MPYCNNCGKEFVTGTKFCPNCGTPQQVAQQQAAPSLQESPPPPPQVPVYVPAPRGPPRPNGVTALMVLEAFAGVLILLIALSSLSLPGVVAGAILLGVVLLVLGTATLAAFYGIFRLKPWAWTVALWSSAGVLAFGVLALITGAWQLGVPSILFGAYGVYYLRGADARAFLGRPAGAKAAAQSK
;
A
#
# COMPACT_ATOMS: atom_id res chain seq x y z
N MET A 1 -28.88 64.90 9.01
CA MET A 1 -28.49 65.68 7.82
C MET A 1 -27.06 65.32 7.48
N PRO A 2 -26.79 64.62 6.36
CA PRO A 2 -25.46 64.17 6.01
C PRO A 2 -24.62 65.31 5.40
N TYR A 3 -23.33 65.30 5.70
CA TYR A 3 -22.34 66.24 5.16
C TYR A 3 -21.41 65.50 4.20
N CYS A 4 -21.00 66.16 3.12
CA CYS A 4 -20.10 65.57 2.15
C CYS A 4 -18.70 65.39 2.76
N ASN A 5 -18.14 64.19 2.71
CA ASN A 5 -16.80 63.90 3.26
C ASN A 5 -15.67 64.62 2.52
N ASN A 6 -15.93 65.17 1.33
CA ASN A 6 -14.92 65.87 0.54
C ASN A 6 -14.96 67.40 0.70
N CYS A 7 -16.15 68.01 0.77
CA CYS A 7 -16.28 69.47 0.84
C CYS A 7 -16.91 69.99 2.15
N GLY A 8 -17.37 69.10 3.03
CA GLY A 8 -17.94 69.46 4.34
C GLY A 8 -19.31 70.14 4.29
N LYS A 9 -19.90 70.35 3.11
CA LYS A 9 -21.23 70.96 2.98
C LYS A 9 -22.34 69.92 3.14
N GLU A 10 -23.44 70.33 3.75
CA GLU A 10 -24.65 69.51 3.86
C GLU A 10 -25.23 69.21 2.48
N PHE A 11 -25.78 68.01 2.34
CA PHE A 11 -26.48 67.62 1.12
C PHE A 11 -27.71 66.78 1.44
N VAL A 12 -28.68 66.80 0.51
CA VAL A 12 -29.93 66.07 0.65
C VAL A 12 -29.70 64.59 0.34
N THR A 13 -30.12 63.71 1.26
CA THR A 13 -30.07 62.25 1.13
C THR A 13 -30.80 61.79 -0.15
N GLY A 14 -30.14 60.96 -0.96
CA GLY A 14 -30.70 60.38 -2.19
C GLY A 14 -30.06 60.89 -3.49
N THR A 15 -29.12 61.84 -3.41
CA THR A 15 -28.34 62.29 -4.56
C THR A 15 -27.05 61.47 -4.68
N LYS A 16 -26.80 60.90 -5.87
CA LYS A 16 -25.61 60.05 -6.13
C LYS A 16 -24.29 60.83 -6.14
N PHE A 17 -24.37 62.15 -6.34
CA PHE A 17 -23.23 63.06 -6.38
C PHE A 17 -23.52 64.31 -5.55
N CYS A 18 -22.52 64.85 -4.86
CA CYS A 18 -22.68 66.09 -4.11
C CYS A 18 -22.83 67.28 -5.07
N PRO A 19 -23.92 68.08 -5.01
CA PRO A 19 -24.15 69.19 -5.94
C PRO A 19 -23.15 70.34 -5.79
N ASN A 20 -22.42 70.41 -4.68
CA ASN A 20 -21.45 71.49 -4.43
C ASN A 20 -20.02 71.15 -4.90
N CYS A 21 -19.64 69.88 -5.01
CA CYS A 21 -18.26 69.49 -5.37
C CYS A 21 -18.17 68.38 -6.43
N GLY A 22 -19.31 67.83 -6.87
CA GLY A 22 -19.37 66.82 -7.92
C GLY A 22 -18.90 65.42 -7.53
N THR A 23 -18.45 65.21 -6.29
CA THR A 23 -17.93 63.90 -5.86
C THR A 23 -19.06 62.88 -5.63
N PRO A 24 -18.92 61.63 -6.14
CA PRO A 24 -19.90 60.58 -5.93
C PRO A 24 -19.96 60.21 -4.44
N GLN A 25 -21.15 60.29 -3.85
CA GLN A 25 -21.37 59.85 -2.48
C GLN A 25 -21.93 58.43 -2.53
N GLN A 26 -21.18 57.47 -1.97
CA GLN A 26 -21.68 56.10 -1.81
C GLN A 26 -22.82 56.14 -0.80
N VAL A 27 -24.05 55.98 -1.30
CA VAL A 27 -25.27 55.92 -0.49
C VAL A 27 -25.25 54.60 0.30
N ALA A 28 -24.49 54.57 1.39
CA ALA A 28 -24.61 53.56 2.42
C ALA A 28 -25.94 53.83 3.15
N GLN A 29 -27.01 53.21 2.65
CA GLN A 29 -28.21 52.98 3.43
C GLN A 29 -27.82 52.19 4.69
N GLN A 30 -27.62 52.92 5.79
CA GLN A 30 -27.63 52.32 7.11
C GLN A 30 -29.07 52.05 7.52
N GLN A 31 -29.32 50.73 7.60
CA GLN A 31 -30.43 49.96 8.15
C GLN A 31 -31.68 50.69 8.68
N ALA A 32 -32.83 50.26 8.15
CA ALA A 32 -34.06 50.07 8.92
C ALA A 32 -34.80 48.80 8.44
N ALA A 33 -35.00 47.86 9.37
CA ALA A 33 -35.87 46.66 9.39
C ALA A 33 -35.51 45.41 8.51
N PRO A 34 -35.55 44.19 9.08
CA PRO A 34 -35.17 42.95 8.40
C PRO A 34 -36.32 42.41 7.55
N SER A 35 -36.20 42.54 6.22
CA SER A 35 -36.96 41.72 5.29
C SER A 35 -36.39 40.31 5.27
N LEU A 36 -37.26 39.31 5.40
CA LEU A 36 -36.96 37.89 5.16
C LEU A 36 -36.23 37.74 3.82
N GLN A 37 -34.91 37.58 3.90
CA GLN A 37 -34.08 37.20 2.76
C GLN A 37 -34.26 35.68 2.61
N GLU A 38 -35.07 35.27 1.65
CA GLU A 38 -35.00 33.89 1.15
C GLU A 38 -33.57 33.68 0.64
N SER A 39 -32.84 32.78 1.28
CA SER A 39 -31.50 32.41 0.85
C SER A 39 -31.58 31.87 -0.58
N PRO A 40 -30.74 32.31 -1.54
CA PRO A 40 -30.70 31.69 -2.85
C PRO A 40 -30.45 30.18 -2.66
N PRO A 41 -31.18 29.31 -3.39
CA PRO A 41 -31.10 27.87 -3.19
C PRO A 41 -29.64 27.41 -3.30
N PRO A 42 -29.17 26.57 -2.37
CA PRO A 42 -27.78 26.12 -2.39
C PRO A 42 -27.49 25.47 -3.74
N PRO A 43 -26.35 25.79 -4.39
CA PRO A 43 -25.96 25.15 -5.63
C PRO A 43 -25.95 23.63 -5.41
N PRO A 44 -26.38 22.83 -6.41
CA PRO A 44 -26.36 21.37 -6.29
C PRO A 44 -24.96 20.94 -5.85
N GLN A 45 -24.89 20.35 -4.66
CA GLN A 45 -23.65 19.89 -4.06
C GLN A 45 -23.12 18.76 -4.94
N VAL A 46 -22.24 19.09 -5.88
CA VAL A 46 -21.43 18.07 -6.55
C VAL A 46 -20.63 17.38 -5.44
N PRO A 47 -20.76 16.06 -5.26
CA PRO A 47 -19.99 15.36 -4.25
C PRO A 47 -18.51 15.61 -4.54
N VAL A 48 -17.87 16.35 -3.64
CA VAL A 48 -16.43 16.60 -3.70
C VAL A 48 -15.78 15.22 -3.59
N TYR A 49 -15.29 14.71 -4.71
CA TYR A 49 -14.56 13.45 -4.73
C TYR A 49 -13.27 13.66 -3.93
N VAL A 50 -13.28 13.26 -2.67
CA VAL A 50 -12.08 13.12 -1.86
C VAL A 50 -11.37 11.87 -2.39
N PRO A 51 -10.18 11.99 -3.00
CA PRO A 51 -9.43 10.82 -3.40
C PRO A 51 -9.23 9.95 -2.15
N ALA A 52 -9.56 8.67 -2.25
CA ALA A 52 -9.28 7.73 -1.17
C ALA A 52 -7.81 7.88 -0.74
N PRO A 53 -7.50 7.88 0.57
CA PRO A 53 -6.13 7.99 1.04
C PRO A 53 -5.24 7.03 0.27
N ARG A 54 -4.22 7.54 -0.43
CA ARG A 54 -3.24 6.69 -1.11
C ARG A 54 -2.64 5.80 -0.04
N GLY A 55 -2.87 4.49 -0.14
CA GLY A 55 -2.29 3.53 0.79
C GLY A 55 -0.77 3.74 0.89
N PRO A 56 -0.16 3.38 2.03
CA PRO A 56 1.27 3.59 2.23
C PRO A 56 2.08 2.99 1.06
N PRO A 57 3.15 3.67 0.61
CA PRO A 57 3.95 3.22 -0.51
C PRO A 57 4.44 1.79 -0.26
N ARG A 58 4.29 0.93 -1.26
CA ARG A 58 4.67 -0.48 -1.17
C ARG A 58 6.17 -0.54 -0.89
N PRO A 59 6.63 -1.09 0.24
CA PRO A 59 8.05 -1.10 0.56
C PRO A 59 8.80 -1.95 -0.47
N ASN A 60 9.87 -1.38 -1.04
CA ASN A 60 10.66 -1.97 -2.13
C ASN A 60 11.18 -3.38 -1.80
N GLY A 61 11.33 -3.72 -0.53
CA GLY A 61 11.77 -5.05 -0.10
C GLY A 61 10.76 -6.18 -0.40
N VAL A 62 9.45 -5.89 -0.48
CA VAL A 62 8.46 -6.92 -0.86
C VAL A 62 8.59 -7.26 -2.33
N THR A 63 8.81 -6.25 -3.18
CA THR A 63 9.03 -6.46 -4.61
C THR A 63 10.32 -7.23 -4.86
N ALA A 64 11.38 -6.96 -4.09
CA ALA A 64 12.64 -7.71 -4.17
C ALA A 64 12.45 -9.19 -3.78
N LEU A 65 11.68 -9.47 -2.73
CA LEU A 65 11.33 -10.85 -2.35
C LEU A 65 10.50 -11.54 -3.44
N MET A 66 9.51 -10.86 -4.01
CA MET A 66 8.70 -11.40 -5.11
C MET A 66 9.54 -11.81 -6.32
N VAL A 67 10.45 -10.93 -6.75
CA VAL A 67 11.32 -11.18 -7.89
C VAL A 67 12.25 -12.36 -7.58
N LEU A 68 12.85 -12.40 -6.40
CA LEU A 68 13.79 -13.43 -6.02
C LEU A 68 13.13 -14.81 -5.83
N GLU A 69 11.94 -14.88 -5.24
CA GLU A 69 11.17 -16.14 -5.13
C GLU A 69 10.72 -16.64 -6.50
N ALA A 70 10.32 -15.74 -7.42
CA ALA A 70 9.93 -16.13 -8.77
C ALA A 70 11.11 -16.76 -9.53
N PHE A 71 12.30 -16.14 -9.47
CA PHE A 71 13.50 -16.71 -10.09
C PHE A 71 13.92 -18.04 -9.46
N ALA A 72 13.85 -18.15 -8.12
CA ALA A 72 14.17 -19.39 -7.43
C ALA A 72 13.22 -20.54 -7.83
N GLY A 73 11.91 -20.30 -7.88
CA GLY A 73 10.91 -21.29 -8.28
C GLY A 73 11.11 -21.77 -9.73
N VAL A 74 11.40 -20.84 -10.65
CA VAL A 74 11.69 -21.19 -12.05
C VAL A 74 12.96 -22.03 -12.16
N LEU A 75 14.04 -21.66 -11.47
CA LEU A 75 15.29 -22.44 -11.49
C LEU A 75 15.09 -23.85 -10.94
N ILE A 76 14.36 -24.00 -9.83
CA ILE A 76 14.07 -25.32 -9.24
C ILE A 76 13.26 -26.20 -10.22
N LEU A 77 12.27 -25.62 -10.91
CA LEU A 77 11.51 -26.34 -11.93
C LEU A 77 12.40 -26.78 -13.09
N LEU A 78 13.26 -25.90 -13.59
CA LEU A 78 14.20 -26.25 -14.67
C LEU A 78 15.12 -27.41 -14.24
N ILE A 79 15.69 -27.34 -13.04
CA ILE A 79 16.54 -28.42 -12.48
C ILE A 79 15.75 -29.73 -12.35
N ALA A 80 14.50 -29.67 -11.86
CA ALA A 80 13.63 -30.83 -11.75
C ALA A 80 13.35 -31.46 -13.13
N LEU A 81 12.97 -30.66 -14.13
CA LEU A 81 12.75 -31.14 -15.50
C LEU A 81 14.01 -31.73 -16.12
N SER A 82 15.17 -31.08 -15.95
CA SER A 82 16.46 -31.58 -16.44
C SER A 82 16.87 -32.90 -15.79
N SER A 83 16.49 -33.11 -14.52
CA SER A 83 16.78 -34.37 -13.81
C SER A 83 15.94 -35.54 -14.33
N LEU A 84 14.78 -35.27 -14.94
CA LEU A 84 13.89 -36.28 -15.53
C LEU A 84 14.28 -36.68 -16.96
N SER A 85 15.06 -35.85 -17.68
CA SER A 85 15.39 -36.07 -19.10
C SER A 85 16.73 -36.78 -19.34
N LEU A 86 17.55 -37.00 -18.31
CA LEU A 86 18.85 -37.65 -18.45
C LEU A 86 18.71 -39.18 -18.64
N PRO A 87 19.26 -39.79 -19.71
CA PRO A 87 19.26 -41.23 -19.84
C PRO A 87 20.14 -41.87 -18.75
N GLY A 88 19.58 -42.81 -17.97
CA GLY A 88 20.28 -43.48 -16.86
C GLY A 88 19.86 -43.07 -15.45
N VAL A 89 18.69 -42.43 -15.29
CA VAL A 89 18.17 -42.03 -13.97
C VAL A 89 17.96 -43.26 -13.06
N VAL A 90 18.81 -43.41 -12.05
CA VAL A 90 18.59 -44.33 -10.92
C VAL A 90 17.41 -43.84 -10.08
N ALA A 91 16.66 -44.77 -9.46
CA ALA A 91 15.43 -44.47 -8.70
C ALA A 91 15.56 -43.29 -7.72
N GLY A 92 16.75 -43.06 -7.14
CA GLY A 92 17.03 -41.92 -6.27
C GLY A 92 16.94 -40.54 -6.95
N ALA A 93 17.30 -40.41 -8.22
CA ALA A 93 17.23 -39.14 -8.95
C ALA A 93 15.80 -38.81 -9.42
N ILE A 94 14.95 -39.82 -9.65
CA ILE A 94 13.51 -39.62 -9.88
C ILE A 94 12.84 -39.11 -8.60
N LEU A 95 13.12 -39.73 -7.45
CA LEU A 95 12.59 -39.29 -6.16
C LEU A 95 13.04 -37.86 -5.83
N LEU A 96 14.32 -37.55 -6.05
CA LEU A 96 14.84 -36.18 -5.88
C LEU A 96 14.12 -35.19 -6.81
N GLY A 97 13.94 -35.55 -8.09
CA GLY A 97 13.23 -34.72 -9.07
C GLY A 97 11.77 -34.45 -8.67
N VAL A 98 11.05 -35.46 -8.19
CA VAL A 98 9.67 -35.30 -7.69
C VAL A 98 9.63 -34.40 -6.45
N VAL A 99 10.56 -34.59 -5.51
CA VAL A 99 10.66 -33.73 -4.31
C VAL A 99 10.91 -32.27 -4.71
N LEU A 100 11.84 -32.02 -5.64
CA LEU A 100 12.12 -30.68 -6.15
C LEU A 100 10.92 -30.07 -6.89
N LEU A 101 10.15 -30.88 -7.62
CA LEU A 101 8.94 -30.44 -8.31
C LEU A 101 7.85 -30.02 -7.31
N VAL A 102 7.67 -30.79 -6.22
CA VAL A 102 6.77 -30.42 -5.12
C VAL A 102 7.25 -29.14 -4.42
N LEU A 103 8.56 -29.00 -4.19
CA LEU A 103 9.13 -27.80 -3.58
C LEU A 103 8.98 -26.55 -4.46
N GLY A 104 9.17 -26.72 -5.78
CA GLY A 104 9.01 -25.66 -6.78
C GLY A 104 7.55 -25.21 -6.91
N THR A 105 6.61 -26.14 -6.92
CA THR A 105 5.17 -25.80 -6.94
C THR A 105 4.73 -25.13 -5.65
N ALA A 106 5.25 -25.55 -4.49
CA ALA A 106 4.99 -24.90 -3.21
C ALA A 106 5.53 -23.46 -3.16
N THR A 107 6.72 -23.19 -3.71
CA THR A 107 7.29 -21.84 -3.79
C THR A 107 6.51 -20.94 -4.77
N LEU A 108 6.03 -21.47 -5.91
CA LEU A 108 5.11 -20.70 -6.78
C LEU A 108 3.75 -20.41 -6.13
N ALA A 109 3.22 -21.36 -5.36
CA ALA A 109 2.00 -21.14 -4.59
C ALA A 109 2.21 -20.03 -3.53
N ALA A 110 3.39 -19.99 -2.88
CA ALA A 110 3.77 -18.92 -1.96
C ALA A 110 3.76 -17.56 -2.66
N PHE A 111 4.42 -17.46 -3.82
CA PHE A 111 4.44 -16.24 -4.64
C PHE A 111 3.01 -15.76 -4.97
N TYR A 112 2.14 -16.67 -5.42
CA TYR A 112 0.74 -16.34 -5.70
C TYR A 112 0.00 -15.83 -4.46
N GLY A 113 0.27 -16.42 -3.29
CA GLY A 113 -0.28 -16.00 -2.01
C GLY A 113 0.14 -14.58 -1.61
N ILE A 114 1.42 -14.26 -1.77
CA ILE A 114 1.98 -12.93 -1.48
C ILE A 114 1.43 -11.90 -2.48
N PHE A 115 1.30 -12.27 -3.75
CA PHE A 115 0.74 -11.41 -4.80
C PHE A 115 -0.73 -11.04 -4.55
N ARG A 116 -1.50 -11.96 -3.97
CA ARG A 116 -2.90 -11.73 -3.58
C ARG A 116 -3.08 -11.11 -2.19
N LEU A 117 -1.98 -10.73 -1.51
CA LEU A 117 -1.98 -10.11 -0.18
C LEU A 117 -2.84 -10.89 0.85
N LYS A 118 -2.89 -12.22 0.72
CA LYS A 118 -3.71 -13.05 1.60
C LYS A 118 -2.98 -13.27 2.94
N PRO A 119 -3.71 -13.33 4.07
CA PRO A 119 -3.09 -13.44 5.40
C PRO A 119 -2.39 -14.78 5.67
N TRP A 120 -2.61 -15.80 4.82
CA TRP A 120 -1.86 -17.06 4.89
C TRP A 120 -0.46 -16.95 4.28
N ALA A 121 -0.22 -15.94 3.42
CA ALA A 121 1.04 -15.73 2.71
C ALA A 121 2.20 -15.47 3.67
N TRP A 122 1.95 -14.78 4.79
CA TRP A 122 2.96 -14.59 5.83
C TRP A 122 3.46 -15.91 6.41
N THR A 123 2.55 -16.84 6.73
CA THR A 123 2.92 -18.17 7.23
C THR A 123 3.73 -18.93 6.19
N VAL A 124 3.31 -18.90 4.93
CA VAL A 124 3.99 -19.64 3.87
C VAL A 124 5.37 -19.06 3.58
N ALA A 125 5.53 -17.74 3.58
CA ALA A 125 6.84 -17.09 3.44
C ALA A 125 7.77 -17.41 4.62
N LEU A 126 7.23 -17.55 5.84
CA LEU A 126 8.00 -17.95 7.01
C LEU A 126 8.48 -19.40 6.91
N TRP A 127 7.58 -20.30 6.50
CA TRP A 127 7.91 -21.72 6.27
C TRP A 127 8.87 -21.91 5.10
N SER A 128 8.74 -21.15 4.01
CA SER A 128 9.68 -21.21 2.89
C SER A 128 11.07 -20.72 3.31
N SER A 129 11.16 -19.62 4.05
CA SER A 129 12.42 -19.11 4.59
C SER A 129 13.09 -20.11 5.54
N ALA A 130 12.31 -20.78 6.39
CA ALA A 130 12.81 -21.84 7.25
C ALA A 130 13.29 -23.06 6.46
N GLY A 131 12.58 -23.43 5.39
CA GLY A 131 12.99 -24.50 4.48
C GLY A 131 14.31 -24.21 3.78
N VAL A 132 14.51 -22.97 3.31
CA VAL A 132 15.78 -22.54 2.69
C VAL A 132 16.94 -22.57 3.69
N LEU A 133 16.71 -22.16 4.94
CA LEU A 133 17.70 -22.28 6.01
C LEU A 133 18.10 -23.73 6.27
N ALA A 134 17.12 -24.63 6.40
CA ALA A 134 17.36 -26.05 6.62
C ALA A 134 18.13 -26.68 5.46
N PHE A 135 17.76 -26.33 4.22
CA PHE A 135 18.48 -26.77 3.03
C PHE A 135 19.92 -26.26 3.01
N GLY A 136 20.14 -24.99 3.37
CA GLY A 136 21.48 -24.42 3.44
C GLY A 136 22.37 -25.10 4.48
N VAL A 137 21.83 -25.44 5.65
CA VAL A 137 22.55 -26.22 6.68
C VAL A 137 22.88 -27.62 6.16
N LEU A 138 21.93 -28.30 5.52
CA LEU A 138 22.18 -29.61 4.91
C LEU A 138 23.29 -29.54 3.84
N ALA A 139 23.26 -28.51 3.00
CA ALA A 139 24.29 -28.27 1.98
C ALA A 139 25.68 -28.01 2.59
N LEU A 140 25.77 -27.35 3.75
CA LEU A 140 27.04 -27.22 4.47
C LEU A 140 27.56 -28.57 4.96
N ILE A 141 26.68 -29.41 5.51
CA ILE A 141 27.06 -30.74 6.04
C ILE A 141 27.56 -31.66 4.93
N THR A 142 26.96 -31.60 3.74
CA THR A 142 27.39 -32.41 2.58
C THR A 142 28.62 -31.87 1.86
N GLY A 143 29.22 -30.76 2.34
CA GLY A 143 30.40 -30.15 1.72
C GLY A 143 30.08 -29.30 0.48
N ALA A 144 28.81 -28.96 0.24
CA ALA A 144 28.38 -28.05 -0.82
C ALA A 144 28.33 -26.59 -0.31
N TRP A 145 29.47 -26.08 0.18
CA TRP A 145 29.62 -24.74 0.78
C TRP A 145 29.19 -23.60 -0.16
N GLN A 146 29.38 -23.80 -1.46
CA GLN A 146 28.96 -22.87 -2.53
C GLN A 146 27.45 -22.59 -2.52
N LEU A 147 26.64 -23.60 -2.15
CA LEU A 147 25.18 -23.50 -2.08
C LEU A 147 24.70 -23.23 -0.65
N GLY A 148 25.41 -23.73 0.36
CA GLY A 148 25.05 -23.58 1.77
C GLY A 148 25.15 -22.14 2.27
N VAL A 149 26.26 -21.45 2.01
CA VAL A 149 26.46 -20.08 2.54
C VAL A 149 25.44 -19.08 1.97
N PRO A 150 25.19 -19.02 0.64
CA PRO A 150 24.22 -18.06 0.09
C PRO A 150 22.78 -18.36 0.53
N SER A 151 22.39 -19.63 0.62
CA SER A 151 21.04 -20.02 1.03
C SER A 151 20.77 -19.66 2.49
N ILE A 152 21.74 -19.83 3.38
CA ILE A 152 21.60 -19.41 4.79
C ILE A 152 21.44 -17.91 4.90
N LEU A 153 22.26 -17.12 4.18
CA LEU A 153 22.13 -15.66 4.17
C LEU A 153 20.76 -15.21 3.64
N PHE A 154 20.29 -15.83 2.56
CA PHE A 154 19.00 -15.51 1.97
C PHE A 154 17.83 -15.87 2.91
N GLY A 155 17.84 -17.06 3.50
CA GLY A 155 16.81 -17.47 4.46
C GLY A 155 16.82 -16.63 5.73
N ALA A 156 17.99 -16.26 6.24
CA ALA A 156 18.13 -15.34 7.38
C ALA A 156 17.59 -13.94 7.04
N TYR A 157 17.90 -13.43 5.84
CA TYR A 157 17.36 -12.16 5.35
C TYR A 157 15.83 -12.20 5.22
N GLY A 158 15.27 -13.29 4.69
CA GLY A 158 13.82 -13.49 4.60
C GLY A 158 13.14 -13.48 5.97
N VAL A 159 13.68 -14.20 6.95
CA VAL A 159 13.17 -14.21 8.34
C VAL A 159 13.29 -12.82 8.98
N TYR A 160 14.42 -12.14 8.80
CA TYR A 160 14.63 -10.78 9.32
C TYR A 160 13.58 -9.81 8.76
N TYR A 161 13.36 -9.84 7.44
CA TYR A 161 12.41 -8.97 6.77
C TYR A 161 10.95 -9.26 7.18
N LEU A 162 10.57 -10.55 7.26
CA LEU A 162 9.23 -10.97 7.71
C LEU A 162 8.94 -10.65 9.19
N ARG A 163 10.00 -10.45 9.99
CA ARG A 163 9.89 -10.02 11.39
C ARG A 163 9.73 -8.50 11.54
N GLY A 164 10.05 -7.73 10.50
CA GLY A 164 9.87 -6.28 10.45
C GLY A 164 8.40 -5.86 10.60
N ALA A 165 8.18 -4.71 11.25
CA ALA A 165 6.85 -4.17 11.50
C ALA A 165 6.06 -3.92 10.20
N ASP A 166 6.75 -3.51 9.14
CA ASP A 166 6.16 -3.21 7.84
C ASP A 166 5.54 -4.45 7.20
N ALA A 167 6.28 -5.57 7.15
CA ALA A 167 5.78 -6.82 6.57
C ALA A 167 4.54 -7.34 7.32
N ARG A 168 4.49 -7.15 8.66
CA ARG A 168 3.33 -7.51 9.47
C ARG A 168 2.14 -6.58 9.25
N ALA A 169 2.36 -5.30 8.97
CA ALA A 169 1.30 -4.36 8.67
C ALA A 169 0.59 -4.68 7.34
N PHE A 170 1.34 -5.17 6.33
CA PHE A 170 0.80 -5.48 5.00
C PHE A 170 0.30 -6.93 4.83
N LEU A 171 0.98 -7.91 5.43
CA LEU A 171 0.68 -9.34 5.28
C LEU A 171 0.03 -9.96 6.53
N GLY A 172 -0.14 -9.17 7.59
CA GLY A 172 -0.65 -9.65 8.87
C GLY A 172 -2.03 -10.29 8.76
N ARG A 173 -2.20 -11.43 9.43
CA ARG A 173 -3.52 -11.82 9.95
C ARG A 173 -4.05 -10.64 10.77
N PRO A 174 -5.32 -10.24 10.65
CA PRO A 174 -5.90 -9.22 11.50
C PRO A 174 -5.66 -9.63 12.96
N ALA A 175 -4.79 -8.91 13.65
CA ALA A 175 -4.63 -9.05 15.10
C ALA A 175 -5.97 -8.78 15.83
N GLY A 176 -6.97 -8.22 15.13
CA GLY A 176 -8.33 -7.99 15.63
C GLY A 176 -9.38 -9.07 15.33
N ALA A 177 -9.15 -10.09 14.49
CA ALA A 177 -10.23 -11.05 14.17
C ALA A 177 -10.48 -12.08 15.28
N LYS A 178 -9.51 -12.33 16.17
CA LYS A 178 -9.74 -13.09 17.40
C LYS A 178 -10.33 -12.24 18.52
N ALA A 179 -10.12 -10.92 18.52
CA ALA A 179 -10.72 -10.01 19.50
C ALA A 179 -12.20 -9.71 19.21
N ALA A 180 -12.59 -9.58 17.94
CA ALA A 180 -13.99 -9.34 17.55
C ALA A 180 -14.89 -10.59 17.62
N ALA A 181 -14.32 -11.80 17.71
CA ALA A 181 -15.06 -13.05 17.88
C ALA A 181 -15.21 -13.48 19.35
N GLN A 182 -14.57 -12.77 20.29
CA GLN A 182 -14.67 -13.02 21.74
C GLN A 182 -15.55 -11.98 22.46
N SER A 183 -16.14 -11.03 21.73
CA SER A 183 -17.08 -10.04 22.29
C SER A 183 -18.54 -10.34 21.93
N LYS A 184 -18.88 -11.61 21.69
CA LYS A 184 -20.26 -12.04 21.43
C LYS A 184 -20.68 -13.13 22.39
#